data_AF-A0A3C1BSG3-F1
#
_entry.id   AF-A0A3C1BSG3-F1
#
_cell.length_a   1.000
_cell.length_b   1.000
_cell.length_c   1.000
_cell.angle_alpha   90.00
_cell.angle_beta   90.00
_cell.angle_gamma   90.00
#
_symmetry.space_group_name_H-M   'P 1'
#
loop_
_entity.id
_entity.type
_entity.pdbx_description
1 polymer ?
#
loop_
_entity_poly.entity_id
_entity_poly.type
_entity_poly.pdbx_seq_one_letter_code
_entity_poly.pdbx_strand_id
1 'polypeptide(L)'
;MNDRFIMPLSSVMKRISGQYKHIMMLRVSFEDIKNISQRVDELESFLRMRHNLADDQDSDFMIISPDMIMKFFFAVSGAIMVFIGIMTLLT
;
A
#
# COMPACT_ATOMS: atom_id res chain seq x y z
N MET A 1 19.12 -14.91 8.81
CA MET A 1 19.31 -14.00 9.95
C MET A 1 18.05 -13.16 10.09
N ASN A 2 17.29 -13.31 11.16
CA ASN A 2 16.05 -12.56 11.39
C ASN A 2 15.94 -12.21 12.87
N ASP A 3 16.57 -11.12 13.27
CA ASP A 3 16.35 -10.52 14.59
C ASP A 3 15.20 -9.51 14.45
N ARG A 4 13.97 -10.00 14.65
CA ARG A 4 12.77 -9.14 14.68
C ARG A 4 12.25 -9.09 16.10
N PHE A 5 12.26 -7.89 16.68
CA PHE A 5 11.68 -7.64 18.00
C PHE A 5 10.31 -7.00 17.85
N ILE A 6 9.31 -7.61 18.49
CA ILE A 6 7.94 -7.07 18.54
C ILE A 6 7.80 -6.33 19.86
N MET A 7 7.46 -5.04 19.79
CA MET A 7 7.23 -4.19 20.96
C MET A 7 5.95 -3.38 20.79
N PRO A 8 5.26 -3.02 21.88
CA PRO A 8 4.10 -2.12 21.81
C PRO A 8 4.49 -0.76 21.21
N LEU A 9 3.67 -0.26 20.27
CA LEU A 9 3.93 1.00 19.58
C LEU A 9 4.12 2.18 20.56
N SER A 10 3.30 2.24 21.62
CA SER A 10 3.40 3.27 22.66
C SER A 10 4.75 3.26 23.38
N SER A 11 5.37 2.09 23.55
CA SER A 11 6.69 1.96 24.17
C SER A 11 7.80 2.41 23.23
N VAL A 12 7.71 2.05 21.94
CA VAL A 12 8.66 2.47 20.90
C VAL A 12 8.61 3.99 20.69
N MET A 13 7.41 4.57 20.61
CA MET A 13 7.22 6.01 20.48
C MET A 13 7.82 6.78 21.66
N LYS A 14 7.53 6.33 22.89
CA LYS A 14 7.98 7.02 24.12
C LYS A 14 9.48 6.88 24.37
N ARG A 15 10.06 5.70 24.10
CA ARG A 15 11.41 5.37 24.57
C ARG A 15 12.49 5.35 23.47
N ILE A 16 12.10 5.23 22.19
CA ILE A 16 13.06 5.06 21.09
C ILE A 16 12.97 6.23 20.12
N SER A 17 11.78 6.49 19.57
CA SER A 17 11.61 7.48 18.48
C SER A 17 11.59 8.93 18.99
N GLY A 18 11.09 9.16 20.21
CA GLY A 18 10.87 10.52 20.73
C GLY A 18 9.76 11.30 19.99
N GLN A 19 9.16 10.71 18.96
CA GLN A 19 8.05 11.26 18.20
C GLN A 19 6.77 10.47 18.53
N TYR A 20 5.77 11.19 19.04
CA TYR A 20 4.48 10.62 19.43
C TYR A 20 3.42 10.70 18.32
N LYS A 21 3.70 11.43 17.24
CA LYS A 21 2.67 11.89 16.31
C LYS A 21 2.67 11.18 14.95
N HIS A 22 3.79 10.60 14.53
CA HIS A 22 3.93 10.01 13.20
C HIS A 22 4.12 8.50 13.30
N ILE A 23 3.37 7.75 12.50
CA ILE A 23 3.51 6.31 12.33
C ILE A 23 4.06 6.03 10.94
N MET A 24 4.93 5.03 10.81
CA MET A 24 5.51 4.66 9.51
C MET A 24 4.54 3.86 8.64
N MET A 25 3.70 3.04 9.26
CA MET A 25 2.78 2.16 8.55
C MET A 25 1.59 1.85 9.44
N LEU A 26 0.40 1.77 8.84
CA LEU A 26 -0.82 1.29 9.46
C LEU A 26 -1.32 0.07 8.70
N ARG A 27 -1.60 -1.02 9.42
CA ARG A 27 -2.31 -2.16 8.86
C ARG A 27 -3.77 -2.06 9.25
N VAL A 28 -4.64 -1.98 8.25
CA VAL A 28 -6.10 -1.99 8.44
C VAL A 28 -6.64 -3.33 7.94
N SER A 29 -7.53 -3.94 8.72
CA SER A 29 -8.23 -5.17 8.36
C SER A 29 -9.73 -4.87 8.30
N PHE A 30 -10.35 -5.15 7.15
CA PHE A 30 -11.79 -5.01 6.97
C PHE A 30 -12.48 -6.37 7.19
N GLU A 31 -13.68 -6.35 7.77
CA GLU A 31 -14.49 -7.57 7.95
C GLU A 31 -15.12 -8.04 6.64
N ASP A 32 -15.56 -7.10 5.79
CA ASP A 32 -16.12 -7.40 4.47
C ASP A 32 -15.03 -7.44 3.40
N ILE A 33 -14.61 -8.66 3.06
CA ILE A 33 -13.58 -8.93 2.05
C ILE A 33 -14.13 -8.74 0.63
N LYS A 34 -15.45 -8.87 0.41
CA LYS A 34 -16.03 -8.88 -0.94
C LYS A 34 -15.98 -7.51 -1.60
N ASN A 35 -16.04 -6.45 -0.81
CA ASN A 35 -16.07 -5.06 -1.27
C ASN A 35 -14.77 -4.30 -0.95
N ILE A 36 -13.63 -5.00 -0.83
CA ILE A 36 -12.35 -4.39 -0.46
C ILE A 36 -11.99 -3.19 -1.34
N SER A 37 -12.22 -3.27 -2.66
CA SER A 37 -11.91 -2.14 -3.56
C SER A 37 -12.64 -0.86 -3.14
N GLN A 38 -13.95 -0.93 -2.89
CA GLN A 38 -14.72 0.24 -2.46
C GLN A 38 -14.28 0.73 -1.08
N ARG A 39 -13.95 -0.19 -0.16
CA ARG A 39 -13.44 0.16 1.18
C ARG A 39 -12.08 0.85 1.12
N VAL A 40 -11.24 0.49 0.15
CA VAL A 40 -9.96 1.15 -0.10
C VAL A 40 -10.17 2.58 -0.60
N ASP A 41 -11.11 2.81 -1.51
CA ASP A 41 -11.44 4.14 -2.02
C ASP A 41 -12.01 5.05 -0.91
N GLU A 42 -12.87 4.50 -0.06
CA GLU A 42 -13.38 5.18 1.14
C GLU A 42 -12.26 5.52 2.13
N LEU A 43 -11.32 4.59 2.35
CA LEU A 43 -10.15 4.81 3.21
C LEU A 43 -9.22 5.89 2.64
N GLU A 44 -9.00 5.90 1.33
CA GLU A 44 -8.21 6.93 0.66
C GLU A 44 -8.84 8.31 0.88
N SER A 45 -10.13 8.43 0.60
CA SER A 45 -10.87 9.69 0.79
C SER A 45 -10.81 10.18 2.24
N PHE A 46 -10.95 9.26 3.20
CA PHE A 46 -10.83 9.56 4.62
C PHE A 46 -9.43 10.07 5.00
N LEU A 47 -8.37 9.43 4.49
CA LEU A 47 -7.00 9.82 4.77
C LEU A 47 -6.66 11.17 4.11
N ARG A 48 -7.10 11.43 2.88
CA ARG A 48 -6.93 12.72 2.20
C ARG A 48 -7.58 13.86 2.99
N MET A 49 -8.81 13.66 3.45
CA MET A 49 -9.51 14.61 4.32
C MET A 49 -8.74 14.83 5.64
N ARG A 50 -8.24 13.75 6.26
CA ARG A 50 -7.49 13.83 7.52
C ARG A 50 -6.16 14.57 7.39
N HIS A 51 -5.51 14.44 6.24
CA HIS A 51 -4.25 15.09 5.89
C HIS A 51 -4.45 16.49 5.30
N ASN A 52 -5.70 16.91 5.10
CA ASN A 52 -6.09 18.20 4.52
C ASN A 52 -5.48 18.42 3.12
N LEU A 53 -5.46 17.35 2.32
CA LEU A 53 -5.01 17.37 0.92
C LEU A 53 -6.13 17.92 0.03
N ALA A 54 -5.78 18.81 -0.89
CA ALA A 54 -6.71 19.31 -1.90
C ALA A 54 -6.96 18.23 -2.98
N ASP A 55 -8.08 18.32 -3.71
CA ASP A 55 -8.47 17.33 -4.71
C ASP A 55 -7.48 17.21 -5.87
N ASP A 56 -6.70 18.26 -6.13
CA ASP A 56 -5.67 18.35 -7.17
C ASP A 56 -4.27 17.92 -6.70
N GLN A 57 -4.11 17.58 -5.41
CA GLN A 57 -2.83 17.15 -4.86
C GLN A 57 -2.69 15.63 -4.88
N ASP A 58 -1.48 15.18 -5.21
CA ASP A 58 -1.10 13.77 -5.08
C ASP A 58 -1.17 13.32 -3.61
N SER A 59 -1.61 12.08 -3.39
CA SER A 59 -1.68 11.49 -2.04
C SER A 59 -0.27 11.36 -1.44
N ASP A 60 -0.07 11.86 -0.22
CA ASP A 60 1.20 11.78 0.53
C ASP A 60 1.41 10.41 1.21
N PHE A 61 0.49 9.48 1.01
CA PHE A 61 0.50 8.12 1.52
C PHE A 61 0.30 7.11 0.40
N MET A 62 0.74 5.86 0.63
CA MET A 62 0.51 4.75 -0.27
C MET A 62 -0.35 3.68 0.41
N ILE A 63 -1.45 3.30 -0.23
CA ILE A 63 -2.30 2.19 0.22
C ILE A 63 -1.89 0.93 -0.54
N ILE A 64 -1.45 -0.10 0.19
CA ILE A 64 -1.09 -1.41 -0.38
C ILE A 64 -2.27 -2.35 -0.15
N SER A 65 -3.04 -2.61 -1.21
CA SER A 65 -4.15 -3.55 -1.20
C SER A 65 -3.80 -4.86 -1.93
N PRO A 66 -4.50 -5.97 -1.63
CA PRO A 66 -4.34 -7.23 -2.38
C PRO A 66 -4.57 -7.05 -3.88
N ASP A 67 -5.55 -6.25 -4.27
CA ASP A 67 -5.88 -5.99 -5.67
C ASP A 67 -4.77 -5.23 -6.39
N MET A 68 -4.10 -4.30 -5.71
CA MET A 68 -2.93 -3.60 -6.27
C MET A 68 -1.80 -4.58 -6.57
N ILE A 69 -1.55 -5.54 -5.67
CA ILE A 69 -0.55 -6.60 -5.88
C ILE A 69 -0.92 -7.43 -7.11
N MET A 70 -2.18 -7.88 -7.21
CA MET A 70 -2.66 -8.64 -8.36
C MET A 70 -2.52 -7.89 -9.68
N LYS A 71 -2.91 -6.60 -9.72
CA LYS A 71 -2.75 -5.73 -10.90
C LYS A 71 -1.28 -5.61 -11.33
N PHE A 72 -0.38 -5.44 -10.37
CA PHE A 72 1.06 -5.39 -10.65
C PHE A 72 1.57 -6.70 -11.25
N PHE A 73 1.16 -7.84 -10.69
CA PHE A 73 1.51 -9.16 -11.24
C PHE A 73 1.02 -9.34 -12.68
N PHE A 74 -0.22 -8.94 -12.97
CA PHE A 74 -0.76 -9.01 -14.33
C PHE A 74 -0.05 -8.09 -15.30
N ALA A 75 0.28 -6.85 -14.89
CA ALA A 75 1.03 -5.92 -15.72
C ALA A 75 2.42 -6.46 -16.09
N VAL A 76 3.13 -7.02 -15.10
CA VAL A 76 4.45 -7.63 -15.31
C VAL A 76 4.35 -8.86 -16.23
N SER A 77 3.38 -9.74 -15.97
CA SER A 77 3.17 -10.95 -16.79
C SER A 77 2.81 -10.60 -18.24
N GLY A 78 1.94 -9.60 -18.42
CA GLY A 78 1.56 -9.10 -19.75
C GLY A 78 2.74 -8.50 -20.50
N ALA A 79 3.58 -7.70 -19.83
CA ALA A 79 4.79 -7.14 -20.44
C ALA A 79 5.77 -8.24 -20.89
N ILE A 80 5.97 -9.28 -20.07
CA ILE A 80 6.81 -10.43 -20.43
C ILE A 80 6.23 -11.16 -21.64
N MET A 81 4.92 -11.39 -21.68
CA MET A 81 4.27 -12.11 -22.77
C MET A 81 4.39 -11.34 -24.10
N VAL A 82 4.22 -10.02 -24.07
CA VAL A 82 4.45 -9.16 -25.24
C VAL A 82 5.90 -9.21 -25.68
N PHE A 83 6.84 -9.10 -24.74
CA PHE A 83 8.28 -9.16 -25.02
C PHE A 83 8.68 -10.48 -25.69
N ILE A 84 8.23 -11.61 -25.14
CA ILE A 84 8.47 -12.95 -25.72
C ILE A 84 7.83 -13.06 -27.11
N GLY A 85 6.60 -12.56 -27.27
CA GLY A 85 5.93 -12.56 -28.57
C GLY A 85 6.74 -11.84 -29.65
N ILE A 86 7.24 -10.64 -29.35
CA ILE A 86 8.09 -9.87 -30.27
C ILE A 86 9.38 -10.63 -30.59
N MET A 87 10.06 -11.16 -29.58
CA MET A 87 11.30 -11.92 -29.77
C MET A 87 11.11 -13.17 -30.63
N THR A 88 9.97 -13.86 -30.49
CA THR A 88 9.64 -15.06 -31.26
C THR A 88 9.36 -14.73 -32.72
N LEU A 89 8.81 -13.55 -33.01
CA LEU A 89 8.60 -13.05 -34.38
C LEU A 89 9.90 -12.57 -35.05
N LEU A 90 10.91 -12.19 -34.25
CA LEU A 90 12.19 -11.66 -34.71
C LEU A 90 13.25 -12.74 -34.96
N THR A 91 13.05 -13.95 -34.41
CA THR A 91 13.95 -15.10 -34.54
C THR A 91 13.43 -16.06 -35.59
#